data_AF-A0A842RTQ5-F1
#
_entry.id   AF-A0A842RTQ5-F1
#
_cell.length_a   1.000
_cell.length_b   1.000
_cell.length_c   1.000
_cell.angle_alpha   90.00
_cell.angle_beta   90.00
_cell.angle_gamma   90.00
#
_symmetry.space_group_name_H-M   'P 1'
#
loop_
_entity.id
_entity.type
_entity.pdbx_description
1 polymer ?
#
loop_
_entity_poly.entity_id
_entity_poly.type
_entity_poly.pdbx_seq_one_letter_code
_entity_poly.pdbx_strand_id
1 'polypeptide(L)'
;MKVEILSDSFESTFLDLIRNSNDQLLASPFIKNNIAQLILDNKPKRSQISFLTNYKLTNFYRHSSDLDALRSFIKSRIEVRNYPRLHAKTFIFDHDNAIITSANLTLGGFKHNYECGVLIYDSNLTNQLRQDFLRIFRNKDESSQVNEKILALTESILSKVPKEKKFKFAKNEADIFQEAGYDPQLDLYDGGEDTIRNSLSGWRRDVFNAIADIPKSVFKLDEVYAFKDRFQESHPRNRNIEAKIRQQLQELRDLGLIEFMGSGYYRKLWR
;
A
#
# COMPACT_ATOMS: atom_id res chain seq x y z
N MET A 1 -3.04 29.57 2.43
CA MET A 1 -2.65 28.15 2.45
C MET A 1 -3.71 27.30 3.13
N LYS A 2 -4.55 26.64 2.32
CA LYS A 2 -5.51 25.63 2.80
C LYS A 2 -5.07 24.27 2.26
N VAL A 3 -4.76 23.36 3.18
CA VAL A 3 -4.33 21.98 2.88
C VAL A 3 -5.07 21.00 3.78
N GLU A 4 -5.31 19.80 3.28
CA GLU A 4 -5.97 18.69 3.99
C GLU A 4 -5.12 17.42 3.89
N ILE A 5 -5.05 16.64 4.96
CA ILE A 5 -4.30 15.38 4.97
C ILE A 5 -5.15 14.28 4.33
N LEU A 6 -4.52 13.48 3.47
CA LEU A 6 -5.09 12.25 2.90
C LEU A 6 -4.38 11.07 3.57
N SER A 7 -4.98 10.46 4.59
CA SER A 7 -4.41 9.34 5.36
C SER A 7 -5.08 7.97 5.11
N ASP A 8 -6.13 7.94 4.28
CA ASP A 8 -6.90 6.76 3.91
C ASP A 8 -7.10 6.73 2.37
N SER A 9 -7.92 5.81 1.87
CA SER A 9 -8.29 5.77 0.45
C SER A 9 -8.86 7.12 -0.01
N PHE A 10 -8.10 7.82 -0.86
CA PHE A 10 -8.49 9.11 -1.44
C PHE A 10 -9.18 8.95 -2.80
N GLU A 11 -9.63 7.74 -3.16
CA GLU A 11 -10.23 7.46 -4.47
C GLU A 11 -11.43 8.36 -4.76
N SER A 12 -12.37 8.50 -3.81
CA SER A 12 -13.55 9.36 -3.99
C SER A 12 -13.13 10.79 -4.27
N THR A 13 -12.24 11.33 -3.43
CA THR A 13 -11.70 12.69 -3.57
C THR A 13 -10.99 12.90 -4.91
N PHE A 14 -10.16 11.95 -5.33
CA PHE A 14 -9.50 11.99 -6.63
C PHE A 14 -10.51 11.97 -7.78
N LEU A 15 -11.51 11.08 -7.73
CA LEU A 15 -12.51 10.99 -8.80
C LEU A 15 -13.40 12.23 -8.87
N ASP A 16 -13.73 12.82 -7.73
CA ASP A 16 -14.48 14.07 -7.71
C ASP A 16 -13.68 15.22 -8.34
N LEU A 17 -12.36 15.28 -8.11
CA LEU A 17 -11.49 16.23 -8.79
C LEU A 17 -11.36 15.94 -10.29
N ILE A 18 -11.25 14.68 -10.70
CA ILE A 18 -11.23 14.28 -12.12
C ILE A 18 -12.54 14.69 -12.83
N ARG A 19 -13.70 14.50 -12.20
CA ARG A 19 -15.02 14.83 -12.76
C ARG A 19 -15.25 16.32 -12.92
N ASN A 20 -14.69 17.12 -12.02
CA ASN A 20 -14.99 18.55 -11.91
C ASN A 20 -13.91 19.47 -12.49
N SER A 21 -12.90 18.91 -13.19
CA SER A 21 -11.79 19.69 -13.75
C SER A 21 -11.68 19.60 -15.27
N ASN A 22 -11.28 20.71 -15.90
CA ASN A 22 -11.13 20.82 -17.35
C ASN A 22 -9.70 20.56 -17.82
N ASP A 23 -8.70 20.83 -16.98
CA ASP A 23 -7.30 20.55 -17.27
C ASP A 23 -6.66 19.75 -16.13
N GLN A 24 -6.07 18.61 -16.47
CA GLN A 24 -5.63 17.60 -15.51
C GLN A 24 -4.18 17.23 -15.82
N LEU A 25 -3.26 17.56 -14.92
CA LEU A 25 -1.85 17.21 -15.06
C LEU A 25 -1.53 16.11 -14.05
N LEU A 26 -1.29 14.90 -14.57
CA LEU A 26 -1.09 13.71 -13.76
C LEU A 26 0.36 13.25 -13.90
N ALA A 27 1.08 13.11 -12.80
CA ALA A 27 2.39 12.49 -12.76
C ALA A 27 2.35 11.25 -11.87
N SER A 28 2.75 10.09 -12.41
CA SER A 28 2.93 8.87 -11.62
C SER A 28 3.91 7.93 -12.33
N PRO A 29 4.94 7.39 -11.63
CA PRO A 29 5.87 6.43 -12.21
C PRO A 29 5.17 5.19 -12.74
N PHE A 30 4.09 4.77 -12.08
CA PHE A 30 3.36 3.55 -12.40
C PHE A 30 1.90 3.85 -12.65
N ILE A 31 1.33 3.18 -13.65
CA ILE A 31 -0.10 3.21 -13.93
C ILE A 31 -0.61 1.82 -14.33
N LYS A 32 -1.78 1.47 -13.80
CA LYS A 32 -2.49 0.22 -14.10
C LYS A 32 -3.72 0.46 -14.95
N ASN A 33 -4.08 -0.53 -15.76
CA ASN A 33 -5.15 -0.39 -16.74
C ASN A 33 -6.51 -0.08 -16.09
N ASN A 34 -6.79 -0.67 -14.93
CA ASN A 34 -8.02 -0.41 -14.18
C ASN A 34 -8.14 1.07 -13.73
N ILE A 35 -7.05 1.69 -13.27
CA ILE A 35 -7.04 3.11 -12.86
C ILE A 35 -7.09 4.02 -14.07
N ALA A 36 -6.38 3.67 -15.16
CA ALA A 36 -6.49 4.40 -16.42
C ALA A 36 -7.95 4.43 -16.93
N GLN A 37 -8.63 3.28 -16.91
CA GLN A 37 -10.02 3.22 -17.34
C GLN A 37 -10.95 3.98 -16.41
N LEU A 38 -10.73 3.88 -15.09
CA LEU A 38 -11.46 4.66 -14.10
C LEU A 38 -11.35 6.18 -14.36
N ILE A 39 -10.17 6.68 -14.72
CA ILE A 39 -9.97 8.09 -15.12
C ILE A 39 -10.75 8.42 -16.40
N LEU A 40 -10.62 7.59 -17.44
CA LEU A 40 -11.28 7.82 -18.73
C LEU A 40 -12.81 7.82 -18.63
N ASP A 41 -13.36 6.97 -17.77
CA ASP A 41 -14.81 6.84 -17.57
C ASP A 41 -15.41 8.01 -16.78
N ASN A 42 -14.58 8.72 -15.99
CA ASN A 42 -15.04 9.79 -15.10
C ASN A 42 -14.62 11.20 -15.55
N LYS A 43 -13.67 11.34 -16.47
CA LYS A 43 -13.23 12.66 -16.95
C LYS A 43 -14.33 13.36 -17.78
N PRO A 44 -14.43 14.70 -17.76
CA PRO A 44 -15.31 15.42 -18.68
C PRO A 44 -14.99 15.14 -20.15
N LYS A 45 -16.02 15.24 -21.01
CA LYS A 45 -15.88 15.01 -22.47
C LYS A 45 -14.85 15.93 -23.13
N ARG A 46 -14.74 17.16 -22.64
CA ARG A 46 -13.85 18.21 -23.19
C ARG A 46 -12.62 18.49 -22.34
N SER A 47 -12.40 17.73 -21.26
CA SER A 47 -11.21 17.94 -20.43
C SER A 47 -9.95 17.46 -21.14
N GLN A 48 -8.85 18.15 -20.84
CA GLN A 48 -7.51 17.80 -21.28
C GLN A 48 -6.80 17.06 -20.14
N ILE A 49 -6.05 16.03 -20.51
CA ILE A 49 -5.18 15.32 -19.59
C ILE A 49 -3.77 15.31 -20.18
N SER A 50 -2.79 15.67 -19.36
CA SER A 50 -1.36 15.51 -19.65
C SER A 50 -0.78 14.52 -18.64
N PHE A 51 -0.11 13.47 -19.12
CA PHE A 51 0.39 12.40 -18.26
C PHE A 51 1.91 12.26 -18.33
N LEU A 52 2.58 12.46 -17.19
CA LEU A 52 4.00 12.12 -16.98
C LEU A 52 4.12 10.75 -16.32
N THR A 53 4.96 9.90 -16.90
CA THR A 53 5.26 8.57 -16.34
C THR A 53 6.74 8.22 -16.41
N ASN A 54 7.14 7.14 -15.73
CA ASN A 54 8.47 6.56 -15.82
C ASN A 54 8.45 5.35 -16.78
N TYR A 55 8.77 5.59 -18.04
CA TYR A 55 8.75 4.55 -19.08
C TYR A 55 10.07 3.79 -19.10
N LYS A 56 10.20 2.80 -18.22
CA LYS A 56 11.30 1.82 -18.23
C LYS A 56 10.78 0.44 -18.61
N LEU A 57 11.51 -0.26 -19.46
CA LEU A 57 11.18 -1.63 -19.90
C LEU A 57 10.93 -2.57 -18.70
N THR A 58 11.72 -2.42 -17.63
CA THR A 58 11.59 -3.19 -16.39
C THR A 58 10.26 -3.00 -15.68
N ASN A 59 9.64 -1.81 -15.78
CA ASN A 59 8.36 -1.53 -15.13
C ASN A 59 7.23 -2.35 -15.76
N PHE A 60 7.30 -2.57 -17.08
CA PHE A 60 6.34 -3.37 -17.83
C PHE A 60 6.64 -4.87 -17.68
N TYR A 61 7.92 -5.23 -17.72
CA TYR A 61 8.36 -6.61 -17.51
C TYR A 61 7.98 -7.15 -16.12
N ARG A 62 8.13 -6.34 -15.07
CA ARG A 62 7.73 -6.67 -13.68
C ARG A 62 6.24 -6.45 -13.40
N HIS A 63 5.46 -6.02 -14.38
CA HIS A 63 4.05 -5.66 -14.20
C HIS A 63 3.83 -4.61 -13.10
N SER A 64 4.75 -3.66 -12.89
CA SER A 64 4.50 -2.48 -12.04
C SER A 64 3.63 -1.46 -12.78
N SER A 65 3.76 -1.39 -14.11
CA SER A 65 2.94 -0.55 -15.00
C SER A 65 2.42 -1.38 -16.17
N ASP A 66 1.24 -1.03 -16.71
CA ASP A 66 0.64 -1.74 -17.84
C ASP A 66 0.78 -0.93 -19.13
N LEU A 67 1.16 -1.59 -20.23
CA LEU A 67 1.20 -0.97 -21.56
C LEU A 67 -0.21 -0.61 -22.05
N ASP A 68 -1.21 -1.43 -21.72
CA ASP A 68 -2.62 -1.20 -22.07
C ASP A 68 -3.20 0.07 -21.43
N ALA A 69 -2.72 0.44 -20.24
CA ALA A 69 -3.09 1.70 -19.59
C ALA A 69 -2.64 2.90 -20.44
N LEU A 70 -1.36 2.91 -20.85
CA LEU A 70 -0.78 3.96 -21.68
C LEU A 70 -1.43 4.01 -23.07
N ARG A 71 -1.71 2.84 -23.63
CA ARG A 71 -2.40 2.68 -24.92
C ARG A 71 -3.80 3.28 -24.88
N SER A 72 -4.55 3.03 -23.81
CA SER A 72 -5.90 3.57 -23.61
C SER A 72 -5.90 5.10 -23.50
N PHE A 73 -4.88 5.67 -22.82
CA PHE A 73 -4.66 7.11 -22.78
C PHE A 73 -4.37 7.68 -24.19
N ILE A 74 -3.41 7.10 -24.91
CA ILE A 74 -3.03 7.56 -26.26
C ILE A 74 -4.22 7.50 -27.23
N LYS A 75 -5.00 6.40 -27.22
CA LYS A 75 -6.21 6.25 -28.04
C LYS A 75 -7.27 7.31 -27.71
N SER A 76 -7.32 7.75 -26.46
CA SER A 76 -8.20 8.82 -25.98
C SER A 76 -7.63 10.23 -26.21
N ARG A 77 -6.56 10.36 -27.01
CA ARG A 77 -5.86 11.62 -27.35
C ARG A 77 -5.24 12.33 -26.13
N ILE A 78 -4.90 11.58 -25.07
CA ILE A 78 -4.14 12.08 -23.93
C ILE A 78 -2.65 12.08 -24.30
N GLU A 79 -1.96 13.19 -24.06
CA GLU A 79 -0.52 13.26 -24.29
C GLU A 79 0.21 12.56 -23.12
N VAL A 80 0.92 11.48 -23.46
CA VAL A 80 1.73 10.70 -22.52
C VAL A 80 3.20 10.98 -22.79
N ARG A 81 3.93 11.33 -21.73
CA ARG A 81 5.37 11.58 -21.82
C ARG A 81 6.13 10.81 -20.75
N ASN A 82 7.29 10.31 -21.14
CA ASN A 82 8.25 9.67 -20.28
C ASN A 82 9.20 10.72 -19.69
N TYR A 83 9.29 10.78 -18.37
CA TYR A 83 10.38 11.45 -17.66
C TYR A 83 11.19 10.38 -16.91
N PRO A 84 12.41 10.02 -17.37
CA PRO A 84 13.15 8.85 -16.85
C PRO A 84 13.43 8.85 -15.34
N ARG A 85 13.52 10.04 -14.74
CA ARG A 85 13.77 10.26 -13.31
C ARG A 85 12.49 10.49 -12.50
N LEU A 86 11.31 10.31 -13.09
CA LEU A 86 10.05 10.52 -12.39
C LEU A 86 9.90 9.53 -11.23
N HIS A 87 9.74 10.07 -10.02
CA HIS A 87 9.29 9.35 -8.83
C HIS A 87 8.09 10.02 -8.14
N ALA A 88 7.85 11.30 -8.42
CA ALA A 88 6.76 12.08 -7.86
C ALA A 88 5.38 11.50 -8.26
N LYS A 89 4.43 11.57 -7.32
CA LYS A 89 3.01 11.35 -7.61
C LYS A 89 2.26 12.62 -7.28
N THR A 90 1.94 13.37 -8.33
CA THR A 90 1.28 14.66 -8.24
C THR A 90 0.11 14.67 -9.21
N PHE A 91 -1.06 15.10 -8.73
CA PHE A 91 -2.27 15.19 -9.53
C PHE A 91 -2.82 16.61 -9.41
N ILE A 92 -2.75 17.38 -10.49
CA ILE A 92 -3.07 18.80 -10.51
C ILE A 92 -4.32 19.00 -11.35
N PHE A 93 -5.28 19.77 -10.82
CA PHE A 93 -6.60 19.98 -11.40
C PHE A 93 -6.85 21.48 -11.54
N ASP A 94 -6.96 21.92 -12.80
CA ASP A 94 -7.07 23.31 -13.23
C ASP A 94 -5.96 24.20 -12.61
N HIS A 95 -6.36 25.21 -11.83
CA HIS A 95 -5.46 26.16 -11.16
C HIS A 95 -5.60 26.17 -9.64
N ASP A 96 -6.55 25.41 -9.08
CA ASP A 96 -6.99 25.61 -7.70
C ASP A 96 -6.79 24.38 -6.81
N ASN A 97 -6.69 23.18 -7.40
CA ASN A 97 -6.55 21.94 -6.64
C ASN A 97 -5.33 21.12 -7.06
N ALA A 98 -4.62 20.56 -6.09
CA ALA A 98 -3.57 19.58 -6.35
C ALA A 98 -3.48 18.54 -5.23
N ILE A 99 -3.10 17.32 -5.58
CA ILE A 99 -2.75 16.24 -4.66
C ILE A 99 -1.26 15.96 -4.80
N ILE A 100 -0.57 15.88 -3.66
CA ILE A 100 0.76 15.27 -3.54
C ILE A 100 0.59 14.05 -2.66
N THR A 101 1.03 12.88 -3.12
CA THR A 101 0.80 11.63 -2.39
C THR A 101 1.94 10.63 -2.60
N SER A 102 2.03 9.63 -1.71
CA SER A 102 2.85 8.44 -1.92
C SER A 102 2.23 7.44 -2.91
N ALA A 103 0.92 7.56 -3.17
CA ALA A 103 0.17 6.63 -4.00
C ALA A 103 0.47 6.76 -5.50
N ASN A 104 0.80 5.62 -6.14
CA ASN A 104 0.81 5.53 -7.60
C ASN A 104 -0.61 5.35 -8.16
N LEU A 105 -0.79 5.55 -9.47
CA LEU A 105 -2.04 5.27 -10.19
C LEU A 105 -2.29 3.77 -10.38
N THR A 106 -2.38 3.03 -9.27
CA THR A 106 -2.62 1.58 -9.21
C THR A 106 -3.72 1.27 -8.21
N LEU A 107 -4.35 0.09 -8.30
CA LEU A 107 -5.34 -0.33 -7.30
C LEU A 107 -4.75 -0.36 -5.88
N GLY A 108 -3.49 -0.79 -5.76
CA GLY A 108 -2.73 -0.77 -4.52
C GLY A 108 -2.69 0.62 -3.90
N GLY A 109 -2.23 1.61 -4.67
CA GLY A 109 -2.13 2.99 -4.20
C GLY A 109 -3.47 3.68 -3.93
N PHE A 110 -4.58 3.20 -4.51
CA PHE A 110 -5.89 3.83 -4.33
C PHE A 110 -6.73 3.18 -3.23
N LYS A 111 -6.59 1.87 -2.99
CA LYS A 111 -7.50 1.11 -2.11
C LYS A 111 -6.85 0.22 -1.06
N HIS A 112 -5.61 -0.23 -1.26
CA HIS A 112 -5.06 -1.33 -0.45
C HIS A 112 -3.90 -0.90 0.44
N ASN A 113 -3.02 -0.06 -0.08
CA ASN A 113 -1.87 0.40 0.66
C ASN A 113 -2.29 1.49 1.65
N TYR A 114 -1.63 1.52 2.80
CA TYR A 114 -1.60 2.74 3.59
C TYR A 114 -0.76 3.78 2.83
N GLU A 115 -1.42 4.84 2.38
CA GLU A 115 -0.80 5.92 1.62
C GLU A 115 -1.03 7.22 2.39
N CYS A 116 -0.08 8.15 2.26
CA CYS A 116 -0.18 9.45 2.87
C CYS A 116 0.02 10.53 1.82
N GLY A 117 -0.79 11.57 1.89
CA GLY A 117 -0.71 12.70 1.00
C GLY A 117 -1.34 13.94 1.57
N VAL A 118 -1.32 14.99 0.75
CA VAL A 118 -2.00 16.25 1.02
C VAL A 118 -2.81 16.67 -0.19
N LEU A 119 -4.03 17.12 0.07
CA LEU A 119 -4.85 17.86 -0.87
C LEU A 119 -4.65 19.36 -0.63
N ILE A 120 -4.38 20.09 -1.70
CA ILE A 120 -4.03 21.51 -1.71
C ILE A 120 -5.15 22.26 -2.40
N TYR A 121 -5.69 23.29 -1.74
CA TYR A 121 -6.73 24.19 -2.26
C TYR A 121 -6.21 25.62 -2.53
N ASP A 122 -4.88 25.80 -2.53
CA ASP A 122 -4.24 27.10 -2.62
C ASP A 122 -3.74 27.35 -4.04
N SER A 123 -4.37 28.27 -4.77
CA SER A 123 -4.08 28.51 -6.19
C SER A 123 -2.62 28.93 -6.43
N ASN A 124 -1.94 29.58 -5.48
CA ASN A 124 -0.53 29.95 -5.64
C ASN A 124 0.36 28.70 -5.61
N LEU A 125 0.17 27.81 -4.63
CA LEU A 125 0.90 26.55 -4.55
C LEU A 125 0.57 25.61 -5.72
N THR A 126 -0.70 25.50 -6.07
CA THR A 126 -1.16 24.72 -7.22
C THR A 126 -0.52 25.23 -8.52
N ASN A 127 -0.45 26.55 -8.71
CA ASN A 127 0.19 27.13 -9.88
C ASN A 127 1.72 26.90 -9.90
N GLN A 128 2.41 26.89 -8.75
CA GLN A 128 3.83 26.51 -8.68
C GLN A 128 4.05 25.05 -9.09
N LEU A 129 3.25 24.12 -8.56
CA LEU A 129 3.30 22.70 -8.95
C LEU A 129 3.02 22.52 -10.45
N ARG A 130 2.03 23.25 -10.96
CA ARG A 130 1.67 23.27 -12.38
C ARG A 130 2.82 23.76 -13.25
N GLN A 131 3.49 24.83 -12.86
CA GLN A 131 4.64 25.37 -13.60
C GLN A 131 5.80 24.36 -13.64
N ASP A 132 6.10 23.68 -12.52
CA ASP A 132 7.14 22.66 -12.50
C ASP A 132 6.78 21.44 -13.38
N PHE A 133 5.54 20.96 -13.29
CA PHE A 133 5.04 19.89 -14.17
C PHE A 133 5.20 20.29 -15.64
N LEU A 134 4.71 21.47 -16.03
CA LEU A 134 4.71 21.92 -17.42
C LEU A 134 6.12 22.20 -17.95
N ARG A 135 7.05 22.63 -17.09
CA ARG A 135 8.47 22.77 -17.44
C ARG A 135 9.03 21.43 -17.91
N ILE A 136 8.82 20.36 -17.13
CA ILE A 136 9.28 19.01 -17.49
C ILE A 136 8.52 18.49 -18.72
N PHE A 137 7.19 18.63 -18.72
CA PHE A 137 6.31 18.10 -19.77
C PHE A 137 6.60 18.73 -21.14
N ARG A 138 6.93 20.01 -21.20
CA ARG A 138 7.19 20.71 -22.47
C ARG A 138 8.64 20.59 -22.93
N ASN A 139 9.57 20.28 -22.01
CA ASN A 139 10.98 20.13 -22.34
C ASN A 139 11.22 18.78 -23.04
N LYS A 140 11.57 18.84 -24.33
CA LYS A 140 11.85 17.65 -25.17
C LYS A 140 13.18 16.97 -24.85
N ASP A 141 14.09 17.67 -24.19
CA ASP A 141 15.39 17.12 -23.77
C ASP A 141 15.26 16.36 -22.44
N GLU A 142 14.31 16.75 -21.59
CA GLU A 142 14.03 16.08 -20.31
C GLU A 142 12.98 14.97 -20.45
N SER A 143 11.96 15.17 -21.28
CA SER A 143 10.85 14.22 -21.44
C SER A 143 10.61 13.84 -22.90
N SER A 144 10.35 12.56 -23.14
CA SER A 144 10.08 12.02 -24.48
C SER A 144 8.62 11.59 -24.64
N GLN A 145 8.04 11.84 -25.82
CA GLN A 145 6.67 11.45 -26.10
C GLN A 145 6.55 9.92 -26.19
N VAL A 146 5.58 9.35 -25.49
CA VAL A 146 5.19 7.95 -25.64
C VAL A 146 4.09 7.86 -26.70
N ASN A 147 4.27 6.99 -27.67
CA ASN A 147 3.32 6.80 -28.77
C ASN A 147 3.14 5.31 -29.09
N GLU A 148 2.14 5.04 -29.92
CA GLU A 148 1.75 3.69 -30.35
C GLU A 148 2.94 2.87 -30.92
N LYS A 149 3.84 3.50 -31.68
CA LYS A 149 5.02 2.81 -32.23
C LYS A 149 5.97 2.32 -31.14
N ILE A 150 6.20 3.15 -30.12
CA ILE A 150 7.05 2.78 -28.96
C ILE A 150 6.38 1.66 -28.15
N LEU A 151 5.06 1.72 -27.95
CA LEU A 151 4.33 0.66 -27.25
C LEU A 151 4.42 -0.67 -27.99
N ALA A 152 4.13 -0.69 -29.29
CA ALA A 152 4.20 -1.91 -30.11
C ALA A 152 5.61 -2.50 -30.18
N LEU A 153 6.65 -1.66 -30.25
CA LEU A 153 8.03 -2.12 -30.17
C LEU A 153 8.34 -2.72 -28.79
N THR A 154 7.85 -2.10 -27.72
CA THR A 154 8.03 -2.60 -26.35
C THR A 154 7.37 -3.96 -26.18
N GLU A 155 6.15 -4.15 -26.67
CA GLU A 155 5.47 -5.45 -26.68
C GLU A 155 6.25 -6.51 -27.46
N SER A 156 6.75 -6.16 -28.65
CA SER A 156 7.58 -7.04 -29.48
C SER A 156 8.88 -7.46 -28.77
N ILE A 157 9.49 -6.54 -28.00
CA ILE A 157 10.65 -6.85 -27.17
C ILE A 157 10.21 -7.81 -26.05
N LEU A 158 9.21 -7.45 -25.25
CA LEU A 158 8.75 -8.26 -24.11
C LEU A 158 8.25 -9.65 -24.53
N SER A 159 7.69 -9.82 -25.72
CA SER A 159 7.26 -11.12 -26.24
C SER A 159 8.43 -12.03 -26.64
N LYS A 160 9.58 -11.44 -26.98
CA LYS A 160 10.81 -12.14 -27.38
C LYS A 160 11.76 -12.35 -26.21
N VAL A 161 11.66 -11.53 -25.17
CA VAL A 161 12.37 -11.74 -23.91
C VAL A 161 11.96 -13.13 -23.43
N PRO A 162 12.90 -14.07 -23.23
CA PRO A 162 12.59 -15.32 -22.58
C PRO A 162 11.87 -14.96 -21.30
N LYS A 163 10.63 -15.43 -21.12
CA LYS A 163 9.99 -15.40 -19.80
C LYS A 163 11.07 -15.87 -18.87
N GLU A 164 11.49 -15.06 -17.88
CA GLU A 164 12.50 -15.49 -16.93
C GLU A 164 12.17 -16.93 -16.61
N LYS A 165 13.11 -17.85 -16.89
CA LYS A 165 13.12 -19.05 -16.10
C LYS A 165 13.26 -18.47 -14.72
N LYS A 166 12.14 -18.33 -14.00
CA LYS A 166 12.16 -18.18 -12.55
C LYS A 166 13.15 -19.26 -12.18
N PHE A 167 14.35 -18.87 -11.76
CA PHE A 167 15.22 -19.83 -11.13
C PHE A 167 14.33 -20.32 -10.01
N LYS A 168 13.85 -21.56 -10.15
CA LYS A 168 13.50 -22.33 -8.98
C LYS A 168 14.85 -22.58 -8.34
N PHE A 169 15.37 -21.55 -7.69
CA PHE A 169 15.97 -21.75 -6.39
C PHE A 169 15.06 -22.77 -5.68
N ALA A 170 15.62 -23.76 -4.97
CA ALA A 170 14.81 -24.73 -4.22
C ALA A 170 13.73 -24.04 -3.34
N LYS A 171 13.95 -22.75 -3.09
CA LYS A 171 13.11 -21.72 -2.50
C LYS A 171 13.07 -20.48 -3.43
N ASN A 172 11.92 -20.12 -4.02
CA ASN A 172 11.76 -19.06 -5.03
C ASN A 172 12.23 -17.66 -4.54
N GLU A 173 12.28 -16.62 -5.39
CA GLU A 173 12.57 -15.23 -4.95
C GLU A 173 11.63 -14.72 -3.84
N ALA A 174 10.42 -15.28 -3.69
CA ALA A 174 9.52 -15.06 -2.55
C ALA A 174 9.99 -15.70 -1.22
N ASP A 175 10.93 -16.63 -1.29
CA ASP A 175 11.62 -17.22 -0.13
C ASP A 175 12.96 -16.51 0.17
N ILE A 176 13.45 -15.64 -0.73
CA ILE A 176 14.72 -14.91 -0.59
C ILE A 176 14.47 -13.41 -0.30
N PHE A 177 13.44 -12.82 -0.90
CA PHE A 177 13.07 -11.40 -0.83
C PHE A 177 11.55 -11.24 -0.80
N GLN A 178 10.87 -11.86 0.17
CA GLN A 178 9.45 -11.65 0.35
C GLN A 178 9.17 -10.13 0.53
N GLU A 179 8.64 -9.45 -0.50
CA GLU A 179 7.82 -8.27 -0.29
C GLU A 179 6.63 -8.79 0.51
N ALA A 180 6.68 -8.57 1.82
CA ALA A 180 5.75 -9.12 2.79
C ALA A 180 4.34 -8.58 2.51
N GLY A 181 3.59 -9.27 1.65
CA GLY A 181 2.21 -9.55 1.99
C GLY A 181 2.29 -10.24 3.33
N TYR A 182 1.98 -9.51 4.40
CA TYR A 182 2.06 -9.93 5.79
C TYR A 182 1.70 -11.42 5.90
N ASP A 183 2.72 -12.26 5.99
CA ASP A 183 2.58 -13.71 6.20
C ASP A 183 2.75 -13.93 7.70
N PRO A 184 1.64 -14.14 8.43
CA PRO A 184 1.68 -14.24 9.88
C PRO A 184 2.51 -15.44 10.35
N GLN A 185 2.86 -16.38 9.46
CA GLN A 185 3.73 -17.51 9.78
C GLN A 185 5.22 -17.14 9.87
N LEU A 186 5.65 -16.04 9.25
CA LEU A 186 7.04 -15.56 9.34
C LEU A 186 7.32 -14.76 10.62
N ASP A 187 6.29 -14.16 11.21
CA ASP A 187 6.39 -13.47 12.50
C ASP A 187 6.32 -14.44 13.69
N LEU A 188 6.14 -15.74 13.43
CA LEU A 188 6.12 -16.74 14.49
C LEU A 188 7.53 -16.98 14.99
N TYR A 189 7.77 -16.65 16.25
CA TYR A 189 8.93 -17.12 16.98
C TYR A 189 8.97 -18.66 16.97
N ASP A 190 10.04 -19.24 16.43
CA ASP A 190 10.23 -20.69 16.27
C ASP A 190 11.28 -21.28 17.23
N GLY A 191 11.76 -20.48 18.20
CA GLY A 191 12.64 -20.94 19.27
C GLY A 191 11.97 -21.83 20.32
N GLY A 192 10.74 -22.26 20.08
CA GLY A 192 9.95 -23.15 20.94
C GLY A 192 9.23 -22.43 22.08
N GLU A 193 8.02 -22.91 22.42
CA GLU A 193 7.21 -22.38 23.53
C GLU A 193 7.96 -22.37 24.85
N ASP A 194 8.81 -23.37 25.11
CA ASP A 194 9.56 -23.49 26.37
C ASP A 194 10.55 -22.34 26.57
N THR A 195 11.15 -21.83 25.50
CA THR A 195 12.10 -20.70 25.58
C THR A 195 11.38 -19.41 26.01
N ILE A 196 10.19 -19.16 25.45
CA ILE A 196 9.33 -18.04 25.88
C ILE A 196 8.86 -18.27 27.32
N ARG A 197 8.33 -19.46 27.61
CA ARG A 197 7.77 -19.83 28.91
C ARG A 197 8.78 -19.68 30.05
N ASN A 198 10.05 -20.03 29.81
CA ASN A 198 11.13 -19.93 30.79
C ASN A 198 11.64 -18.50 30.97
N SER A 199 11.41 -17.61 30.00
CA SER A 199 11.78 -16.18 30.07
C SER A 199 10.71 -15.30 30.72
N LEU A 200 9.49 -15.81 30.86
CA LEU A 200 8.37 -15.11 31.50
C LEU A 200 8.20 -15.55 32.96
N SER A 201 7.64 -14.65 33.78
CA SER A 201 7.30 -14.96 35.19
C SER A 201 5.99 -14.30 35.62
N GLY A 202 5.42 -14.84 36.70
CA GLY A 202 4.15 -14.38 37.27
C GLY A 202 3.02 -14.34 36.23
N TRP A 203 2.21 -13.29 36.30
CA TRP A 203 1.04 -13.08 35.45
C TRP A 203 1.31 -13.20 33.95
N ARG A 204 2.46 -12.76 33.45
CA ARG A 204 2.80 -12.87 32.02
C ARG A 204 2.93 -14.33 31.60
N ARG A 205 3.61 -15.13 32.42
CA ARG A 205 3.79 -16.57 32.16
C ARG A 205 2.45 -17.29 32.22
N ASP A 206 1.64 -16.99 33.21
CA ASP A 206 0.35 -17.67 33.38
C ASP A 206 -0.60 -17.34 32.23
N VAL A 207 -0.67 -16.06 31.81
CA VAL A 207 -1.49 -15.65 30.66
C VAL A 207 -0.94 -16.24 29.37
N PHE A 208 0.39 -16.27 29.18
CA PHE A 208 1.01 -16.97 28.05
C PHE A 208 0.64 -18.46 28.02
N ASN A 209 0.69 -19.16 29.15
CA ASN A 209 0.33 -20.57 29.25
C ASN A 209 -1.14 -20.80 28.87
N ALA A 210 -2.06 -19.96 29.37
CA ALA A 210 -3.48 -20.06 29.03
C ALA A 210 -3.72 -19.84 27.53
N ILE A 211 -3.01 -18.89 26.92
CA ILE A 211 -3.09 -18.67 25.47
C ILE A 211 -2.50 -19.85 24.71
N ALA A 212 -1.37 -20.41 25.15
CA ALA A 212 -0.75 -21.60 24.55
C ALA A 212 -1.75 -22.78 24.48
N ASP A 213 -2.53 -22.98 25.55
CA ASP A 213 -3.54 -24.04 25.63
C ASP A 213 -4.73 -23.87 24.65
N ILE A 214 -4.93 -22.68 24.05
CA ILE A 214 -5.94 -22.45 23.01
C ILE A 214 -5.44 -23.03 21.68
N PRO A 215 -6.09 -24.04 21.06
CA PRO A 215 -5.52 -24.71 19.88
C PRO A 215 -5.40 -23.83 18.63
N LYS A 216 -6.17 -22.74 18.55
CA LYS A 216 -6.19 -21.83 17.41
C LYS A 216 -5.06 -20.81 17.49
N SER A 217 -4.48 -20.47 16.35
CA SER A 217 -3.50 -19.37 16.23
C SER A 217 -4.14 -17.99 16.40
N VAL A 218 -5.45 -17.87 16.18
CA VAL A 218 -6.24 -16.65 16.44
C VAL A 218 -7.26 -16.96 17.52
N PHE A 219 -7.34 -16.11 18.54
CA PHE A 219 -8.22 -16.27 19.69
C PHE A 219 -8.88 -14.94 20.08
N LYS A 220 -10.02 -15.04 20.76
CA LYS A 220 -10.75 -13.88 21.30
C LYS A 220 -10.40 -13.67 22.77
N LEU A 221 -10.46 -12.41 23.23
CA LEU A 221 -10.33 -12.06 24.64
C LEU A 221 -11.24 -12.90 25.56
N ASP A 222 -12.47 -13.18 25.10
CA ASP A 222 -13.43 -14.01 25.84
C ASP A 222 -12.95 -15.45 26.05
N GLU A 223 -12.17 -16.02 25.12
CA GLU A 223 -11.58 -17.36 25.26
C GLU A 223 -10.50 -17.37 26.36
N VAL A 224 -9.80 -16.26 26.58
CA VAL A 224 -8.85 -16.12 27.71
C VAL A 224 -9.60 -15.95 29.04
N TYR A 225 -10.76 -15.31 29.03
CA TYR A 225 -11.62 -15.19 30.21
C TYR A 225 -12.18 -16.53 30.70
N ALA A 226 -12.22 -17.57 29.88
CA ALA A 226 -12.56 -18.91 30.33
C ALA A 226 -11.56 -19.48 31.36
N PHE A 227 -10.34 -18.95 31.43
CA PHE A 227 -9.29 -19.37 32.38
C PHE A 227 -9.28 -18.58 33.70
N LYS A 228 -10.30 -17.76 33.98
CA LYS A 228 -10.37 -16.91 35.19
C LYS A 228 -10.14 -17.68 36.49
N ASP A 229 -10.75 -18.85 36.64
CA ASP A 229 -10.64 -19.64 37.87
C ASP A 229 -9.20 -20.10 38.10
N ARG A 230 -8.53 -20.57 37.05
CA ARG A 230 -7.09 -20.90 37.07
C ARG A 230 -6.21 -19.71 37.46
N PHE A 231 -6.52 -18.52 36.94
CA PHE A 231 -5.79 -17.30 37.32
C PHE A 231 -6.08 -16.88 38.76
N GLN A 232 -7.31 -17.05 39.23
CA GLN A 232 -7.70 -16.73 40.60
C GLN A 232 -7.02 -17.66 41.62
N GLU A 233 -6.89 -18.94 41.29
CA GLU A 233 -6.13 -19.92 42.09
C GLU A 233 -4.63 -19.59 42.12
N SER A 234 -4.06 -19.23 40.98
CA SER A 234 -2.63 -18.90 40.86
C SER A 234 -2.30 -17.53 41.47
N HIS A 235 -3.27 -16.61 41.56
CA HIS A 235 -3.13 -15.26 42.10
C HIS A 235 -4.26 -14.88 43.08
N PRO A 236 -4.38 -15.55 44.25
CA PRO A 236 -5.55 -15.45 45.14
C PRO A 236 -5.84 -14.05 45.69
N ARG A 237 -4.84 -13.18 45.73
CA ARG A 237 -4.97 -11.82 46.27
C ARG A 237 -5.51 -10.81 45.24
N ASN A 238 -5.55 -11.17 43.96
CA ASN A 238 -6.04 -10.26 42.92
C ASN A 238 -7.57 -10.34 42.83
N ARG A 239 -8.24 -9.18 42.92
CA ARG A 239 -9.71 -9.06 42.84
C ARG A 239 -10.20 -8.61 41.46
N ASN A 240 -9.30 -8.28 40.54
CA ASN A 240 -9.59 -7.71 39.22
C ASN A 240 -8.96 -8.55 38.11
N ILE A 241 -9.31 -9.84 38.06
CA ILE A 241 -8.70 -10.83 37.16
C ILE A 241 -8.82 -10.41 35.69
N GLU A 242 -10.00 -9.99 35.22
CA GLU A 242 -10.19 -9.58 33.82
C GLU A 242 -9.34 -8.37 33.40
N ALA A 243 -9.27 -7.38 34.27
CA ALA A 243 -8.47 -6.18 34.02
C ALA A 243 -6.99 -6.57 33.96
N LYS A 244 -6.55 -7.48 34.83
CA LYS A 244 -5.19 -7.98 34.83
C LYS A 244 -4.88 -8.80 33.57
N ILE A 245 -5.80 -9.65 33.10
CA ILE A 245 -5.69 -10.36 31.83
C ILE A 245 -5.51 -9.38 30.67
N ARG A 246 -6.35 -8.33 30.57
CA ARG A 246 -6.21 -7.30 29.51
C ARG A 246 -4.86 -6.61 29.56
N GLN A 247 -4.38 -6.26 30.76
CA GLN A 247 -3.07 -5.67 30.96
C GLN A 247 -1.95 -6.60 30.46
N GLN A 248 -1.99 -7.88 30.81
CA GLN A 248 -0.96 -8.83 30.37
C GLN A 248 -1.01 -9.09 28.86
N LEU A 249 -2.19 -9.10 28.24
CA LEU A 249 -2.30 -9.18 26.78
C LEU A 249 -1.67 -7.96 26.10
N GLN A 250 -1.81 -6.77 26.68
CA GLN A 250 -1.10 -5.57 26.18
C GLN A 250 0.43 -5.73 26.33
N GLU A 251 0.90 -6.21 27.48
CA GLU A 251 2.33 -6.46 27.69
C GLU A 251 2.89 -7.54 26.72
N LEU A 252 2.18 -8.64 26.52
CA LEU A 252 2.58 -9.69 25.56
C LEU A 252 2.54 -9.19 24.11
N ARG A 253 1.62 -8.27 23.77
CA ARG A 253 1.58 -7.61 22.47
C ARG A 253 2.78 -6.69 22.27
N ASP A 254 3.08 -5.87 23.26
CA ASP A 254 4.20 -4.93 23.20
C ASP A 254 5.56 -5.65 23.16
N LEU A 255 5.62 -6.88 23.68
CA LEU A 255 6.76 -7.81 23.55
C LEU A 255 6.83 -8.52 22.17
N GLY A 256 5.83 -8.36 21.32
CA GLY A 256 5.75 -9.03 20.02
C GLY A 256 5.40 -10.53 20.09
N LEU A 257 4.84 -11.01 21.21
CA LEU A 257 4.40 -12.40 21.34
C LEU A 257 2.99 -12.62 20.81
N ILE A 258 2.16 -11.58 20.80
CA ILE A 258 0.83 -11.61 20.19
C ILE A 258 0.54 -10.33 19.40
N GLU A 259 -0.35 -10.41 18.42
CA GLU A 259 -0.82 -9.26 17.64
C GLU A 259 -2.28 -8.97 17.97
N PHE A 260 -2.67 -7.69 18.08
CA PHE A 260 -4.07 -7.30 18.25
C PHE A 260 -4.72 -7.02 16.89
N MET A 261 -5.73 -7.81 16.54
CA MET A 261 -6.41 -7.76 15.24
C MET A 261 -7.64 -6.85 15.21
N GLY A 262 -7.98 -6.20 16.33
CA GLY A 262 -9.22 -5.43 16.49
C GLY A 262 -10.38 -6.24 17.09
N SER A 263 -11.40 -5.55 17.60
CA SER A 263 -12.64 -6.16 18.15
C SER A 263 -12.46 -7.28 19.18
N GLY A 264 -11.37 -7.21 19.97
CA GLY A 264 -11.03 -8.22 20.97
C GLY A 264 -10.39 -9.49 20.43
N TYR A 265 -9.98 -9.52 19.16
CA TYR A 265 -9.25 -10.63 18.55
C TYR A 265 -7.74 -10.42 18.65
N TYR A 266 -7.04 -11.53 18.89
CA TYR A 266 -5.59 -11.60 18.99
C TYR A 266 -5.06 -12.76 18.16
N ARG A 267 -3.81 -12.65 17.73
CA ARG A 267 -3.07 -13.71 17.05
C ARG A 267 -1.80 -14.04 17.80
N LYS A 268 -1.50 -15.34 17.94
CA LYS A 268 -0.22 -15.83 18.48
C LYS A 268 0.89 -15.58 17.48
N LEU A 269 2.02 -15.07 17.94
CA LEU A 269 3.23 -14.86 17.14
C LEU A 269 4.33 -15.89 17.50
N TRP A 270 3.95 -17.14 17.76
CA TRP A 270 4.88 -18.26 17.96
C TRP A 270 4.31 -19.57 17.40
N ARG A 271 5.20 -20.54 17.16
CA ARG A 271 4.87 -21.92 16.72
C ARG A 271 5.76 -22.95 17.38
#